data_AF-A0A353CWE6-F1
#
_entry.id   AF-A0A353CWE6-F1
#
_cell.length_a   1.000
_cell.length_b   1.000
_cell.length_c   1.000
_cell.angle_alpha   90.00
_cell.angle_beta   90.00
_cell.angle_gamma   90.00
#
_symmetry.space_group_name_H-M   'P 1'
#
loop_
_entity.id
_entity.type
_entity.pdbx_description
1 polymer ?
#
loop_
_entity_poly.entity_id
_entity_poly.type
_entity_poly.pdbx_seq_one_letter_code
_entity_poly.pdbx_strand_id
1 'polypeptide(L)'
;MNNNSDPVFSQYADMDFTDAKPVAEVPALARLQAAQGGKTRITMRVDNATLAVFKARAEMTGGNYQTLLNEALCQVAQGQTLAEVVRTTIRQELSHA
;
A
#
# COMPACT_ATOMS: atom_id res chain seq x y z
N MET A 1 -16.90 20.59 -22.43
CA MET A 1 -15.86 20.28 -21.42
C MET A 1 -15.81 18.77 -21.28
N ASN A 2 -14.85 18.12 -21.93
CA ASN A 2 -14.63 16.67 -21.81
C ASN A 2 -13.56 16.48 -20.72
N ASN A 3 -13.95 15.98 -19.55
CA ASN A 3 -13.08 15.85 -18.38
C ASN A 3 -12.28 14.53 -18.36
N ASN A 4 -12.31 13.72 -19.42
CA ASN A 4 -11.50 12.51 -19.47
C ASN A 4 -10.07 12.84 -19.92
N SER A 5 -9.19 13.08 -18.96
CA SER A 5 -7.74 13.21 -19.14
C SER A 5 -7.03 11.86 -19.24
N ASP A 6 -7.74 10.79 -19.62
CA ASP A 6 -7.15 9.46 -19.72
C ASP A 6 -6.33 9.34 -21.02
N PRO A 7 -4.99 9.28 -20.95
CA PRO A 7 -4.13 9.26 -22.14
C PRO A 7 -4.31 8.00 -23.00
N VAL A 8 -4.95 6.95 -22.48
CA VAL A 8 -5.19 5.70 -23.21
C VAL A 8 -6.61 5.58 -23.76
N PHE A 9 -7.47 6.60 -23.58
CA PHE A 9 -8.86 6.57 -24.05
C PHE A 9 -8.95 6.21 -25.54
N SER A 10 -8.16 6.87 -26.39
CA SER A 10 -8.17 6.65 -27.85
C SER A 10 -7.75 5.23 -28.25
N GLN A 11 -6.96 4.54 -27.44
CA GLN A 11 -6.49 3.17 -27.73
C GLN A 11 -7.61 2.14 -27.56
N TYR A 12 -8.56 2.42 -26.66
CA TYR A 12 -9.62 1.50 -26.28
C TYR A 12 -11.02 1.97 -26.71
N ALA A 13 -11.10 3.14 -27.35
CA ALA A 13 -12.36 3.76 -27.75
C ALA A 13 -13.18 2.88 -28.70
N ASP A 14 -12.50 2.13 -29.57
CA ASP A 14 -13.12 1.28 -30.59
C ASP A 14 -13.16 -0.21 -30.19
N MET A 15 -12.78 -0.56 -28.94
CA MET A 15 -12.88 -1.93 -28.46
C MET A 15 -14.32 -2.33 -28.16
N ASP A 16 -14.71 -3.53 -28.60
CA ASP A 16 -16.01 -4.13 -28.26
C ASP A 16 -15.96 -4.80 -26.89
N PHE A 17 -16.76 -4.29 -25.95
CA PHE A 17 -16.89 -4.81 -24.58
C PHE A 17 -18.24 -5.51 -24.34
N THR A 18 -18.99 -5.87 -25.38
CA THR A 18 -20.32 -6.48 -25.25
C THR A 18 -20.29 -7.75 -24.41
N ASP A 19 -19.24 -8.57 -24.53
CA ASP A 19 -19.06 -9.81 -23.77
C ASP A 19 -18.14 -9.65 -22.53
N ALA A 20 -17.81 -8.41 -22.15
CA ALA A 20 -16.92 -8.16 -21.03
C ALA A 20 -17.57 -8.59 -19.70
N LYS A 21 -16.83 -9.38 -18.92
CA LYS A 21 -17.26 -9.80 -17.57
C LYS A 21 -16.81 -8.76 -16.53
N PRO A 22 -17.67 -8.40 -15.56
CA PRO A 22 -17.26 -7.60 -14.42
C PRO A 22 -16.04 -8.19 -13.71
N VAL A 23 -15.17 -7.34 -13.17
CA VAL A 23 -13.97 -7.76 -12.42
C VAL A 23 -14.30 -8.75 -11.30
N ALA A 24 -15.46 -8.56 -10.65
CA ALA A 24 -15.97 -9.45 -9.59
C ALA A 24 -16.27 -10.89 -10.09
N GLU A 25 -16.61 -11.06 -11.36
CA GLU A 25 -16.95 -12.35 -11.97
C GLU A 25 -15.72 -13.09 -12.53
N VAL A 26 -14.55 -12.44 -12.55
CA VAL A 26 -13.29 -13.05 -12.96
C VAL A 26 -12.49 -13.40 -11.70
N PRO A 27 -12.44 -14.68 -11.27
CA PRO A 27 -11.90 -15.05 -9.96
C PRO A 27 -10.47 -14.58 -9.70
N ALA A 28 -9.62 -14.56 -10.72
CA ALA A 28 -8.24 -14.07 -10.60
C ALA A 28 -8.19 -12.56 -10.31
N LEU A 29 -9.03 -11.78 -10.99
CA LEU A 29 -9.09 -10.32 -10.81
C LEU A 29 -9.79 -9.94 -9.50
N ALA A 30 -10.86 -10.65 -9.15
CA ALA A 30 -11.55 -10.49 -7.87
C ALA A 30 -10.59 -10.72 -6.68
N ARG A 31 -9.72 -11.73 -6.76
CA ARG A 31 -8.69 -12.00 -5.74
C ARG A 31 -7.67 -10.87 -5.63
N LEU A 32 -7.21 -10.33 -6.75
CA LEU A 32 -6.29 -9.18 -6.76
C LEU A 32 -6.95 -7.93 -6.17
N GLN A 33 -8.21 -7.68 -6.50
CA GLN A 33 -8.95 -6.54 -5.98
C GLN A 33 -9.21 -6.68 -4.47
N ALA A 34 -9.57 -7.88 -4.00
CA ALA A 34 -9.74 -8.16 -2.57
C ALA A 34 -8.44 -8.00 -1.78
N ALA A 35 -7.29 -8.40 -2.35
CA ALA A 35 -5.98 -8.17 -1.74
C ALA A 35 -5.65 -6.68 -1.57
N GLN A 36 -6.18 -5.81 -2.44
CA GLN A 36 -6.04 -4.35 -2.34
C GLN A 36 -7.18 -3.68 -1.55
N GLY A 37 -8.32 -4.36 -1.39
CA GLY A 37 -9.57 -3.84 -0.84
C GLY A 37 -9.65 -3.78 0.69
N GLY A 38 -8.61 -4.20 1.42
CA GLY A 38 -8.60 -4.19 2.89
C GLY A 38 -8.31 -2.84 3.55
N LYS A 39 -8.05 -1.77 2.77
CA LYS A 39 -7.63 -0.47 3.31
C LYS A 39 -8.83 0.46 3.45
N THR A 40 -9.11 0.88 4.68
CA THR A 40 -10.14 1.91 4.95
C THR A 40 -9.50 3.29 4.86
N ARG A 41 -10.09 4.20 4.08
CA ARG A 41 -9.67 5.61 4.06
C ARG A 41 -10.10 6.27 5.36
N ILE A 42 -9.13 6.76 6.13
CA ILE A 42 -9.37 7.51 7.37
C ILE A 42 -8.92 8.96 7.22
N THR A 43 -9.51 9.85 8.01
CA THR A 43 -9.01 11.21 8.21
C THR A 43 -8.41 11.29 9.61
N MET A 44 -7.11 11.58 9.69
CA MET A 44 -6.38 11.74 10.95
C MET A 44 -5.45 12.96 10.88
N ARG A 45 -5.16 13.58 12.02
CA ARG A 45 -4.12 14.60 12.11
C ARG A 45 -2.79 13.93 12.40
N VAL A 46 -1.76 14.32 11.67
CA VAL A 46 -0.37 13.86 11.85
C VAL A 46 0.51 15.10 11.86
N ASP A 47 1.51 15.13 12.74
CA ASP A 47 2.45 16.24 12.79
C ASP A 47 3.24 16.36 11.48
N ASN A 48 3.45 17.59 11.02
CA ASN A 48 4.16 17.87 9.78
C ASN A 48 5.59 17.28 9.80
N ALA A 49 6.26 17.33 10.95
CA ALA A 49 7.60 16.78 11.12
C ALA A 49 7.61 15.26 10.92
N THR A 50 6.66 14.55 11.54
CA THR A 50 6.50 13.10 11.36
C THR A 50 6.20 12.75 9.90
N LEU A 51 5.29 13.48 9.26
CA LEU A 51 4.96 13.26 7.86
C LEU A 51 6.18 13.50 6.94
N ALA A 52 7.01 14.51 7.23
CA ALA A 52 8.22 14.80 6.46
C ALA A 52 9.23 13.64 6.53
N VAL A 53 9.43 13.04 7.69
CA VAL A 53 10.32 11.87 7.86
C VAL A 53 9.86 10.69 7.00
N PHE A 54 8.57 10.36 7.03
CA PHE A 54 8.04 9.26 6.22
C PHE A 54 8.13 9.53 4.72
N LYS A 55 7.94 10.78 4.28
CA LYS A 55 8.11 11.19 2.87
C LYS A 55 9.57 11.03 2.42
N ALA A 56 10.52 11.59 3.17
CA ALA A 56 11.94 11.48 2.84
C ALA A 56 12.39 10.00 2.76
N ARG A 57 11.95 9.15 3.69
CA ARG A 57 12.27 7.72 3.68
C ARG A 57 11.67 6.99 2.48
N ALA A 58 10.45 7.36 2.08
CA ALA A 58 9.80 6.80 0.91
C ALA A 58 10.54 7.18 -0.39
N GLU A 59 10.99 8.44 -0.51
CA GLU A 59 11.78 8.92 -1.64
C GLU A 59 13.10 8.13 -1.78
N MET A 60 13.80 7.90 -0.67
CA MET A 60 15.05 7.12 -0.66
C MET A 60 14.88 5.65 -1.05
N THR A 61 13.72 5.06 -0.74
CA THR A 61 13.44 3.63 -0.97
C THR A 61 12.64 3.38 -2.24
N GLY A 62 12.25 4.44 -2.98
CA GLY A 62 11.36 4.35 -4.13
C GLY A 62 9.93 3.91 -3.78
N GLY A 63 9.53 4.07 -2.51
CA GLY A 63 8.28 3.57 -1.96
C GLY A 63 7.19 4.63 -1.77
N ASN A 64 6.08 4.23 -1.15
CA ASN A 64 4.98 5.12 -0.76
C ASN A 64 5.00 5.37 0.75
N TYR A 65 5.04 6.64 1.16
CA TYR A 65 5.05 7.03 2.58
C TYR A 65 3.83 6.52 3.35
N GLN A 66 2.68 6.34 2.70
CA GLN A 66 1.47 5.79 3.32
C GLN A 66 1.67 4.31 3.70
N THR A 67 2.42 3.56 2.91
CA THR A 67 2.76 2.16 3.21
C THR A 67 3.60 2.09 4.48
N LEU A 68 4.65 2.92 4.57
CA LEU A 68 5.53 2.99 5.73
C LEU A 68 4.77 3.41 7.00
N LEU A 69 3.88 4.40 6.88
CA LEU A 69 3.06 4.87 8.00
C LEU A 69 2.10 3.77 8.48
N ASN A 70 1.44 3.08 7.54
CA ASN A 70 0.54 1.97 7.87
C ASN A 70 1.27 0.80 8.54
N GLU A 71 2.48 0.47 8.09
CA GLU A 71 3.31 -0.56 8.71
C GLU A 71 3.67 -0.19 10.16
N ALA A 72 4.08 1.05 10.40
CA ALA A 72 4.38 1.54 11.75
C ALA A 72 3.15 1.46 12.67
N LEU A 73 1.96 1.86 12.18
CA LEU A 73 0.71 1.72 12.93
C LEU A 73 0.39 0.25 13.26
N CYS A 74 0.65 -0.67 12.32
CA CYS A 74 0.43 -2.10 12.52
C CYS A 74 1.37 -2.66 13.60
N GLN A 75 2.66 -2.33 13.58
CA GLN A 75 3.63 -2.77 14.58
C GLN A 75 3.23 -2.31 15.99
N VAL A 76 2.81 -1.05 16.12
CA VAL A 76 2.35 -0.50 17.41
C VAL A 76 1.05 -1.18 17.86
N ALA A 77 0.09 -1.41 16.95
CA ALA A 77 -1.17 -2.07 17.28
C ALA A 77 -0.98 -3.54 17.70
N GLN A 78 0.02 -4.22 17.15
CA GLN A 78 0.41 -5.58 17.56
C GLN A 78 1.14 -5.62 18.91
N GLY A 79 1.42 -4.46 19.51
CA GLY A 79 2.16 -4.37 20.76
C GLY A 79 3.64 -4.71 20.62
N GLN A 80 4.21 -4.66 19.40
CA GLN A 80 5.63 -4.93 19.20
C GLN A 80 6.45 -3.92 20.00
N THR A 81 7.09 -4.40 21.05
CA THR A 81 7.97 -3.56 21.85
C THR A 81 9.34 -3.48 21.19
N LEU A 82 10.03 -2.35 21.35
CA LEU A 82 11.43 -2.24 20.94
C LEU A 82 12.29 -3.37 21.52
N ALA A 83 11.96 -3.83 22.74
CA ALA A 83 12.61 -4.96 23.39
C ALA A 83 12.42 -6.29 22.62
N GLU A 84 11.25 -6.53 22.03
CA GLU A 84 11.01 -7.70 21.19
C GLU A 84 11.76 -7.61 19.87
N VAL A 85 11.76 -6.46 19.21
CA VAL A 85 12.53 -6.25 17.97
C VAL A 85 14.01 -6.52 18.23
N VAL A 86 14.58 -5.90 19.28
CA VAL A 86 15.99 -6.10 19.67
C VAL A 86 16.29 -7.56 20.03
N ARG A 87 15.41 -8.23 20.79
CA ARG A 87 15.58 -9.65 21.13
C ARG A 87 15.58 -10.54 19.89
N THR A 88 14.75 -10.22 18.90
CA THR A 88 14.64 -10.99 17.66
C THR A 88 15.88 -10.79 16.79
N THR A 89 16.33 -9.54 16.62
CA THR A 89 17.57 -9.22 15.90
C THR A 89 18.79 -9.89 16.53
N ILE A 90 18.95 -9.81 17.86
CA ILE A 90 20.07 -10.47 18.56
C ILE A 90 20.04 -11.99 18.32
N ARG A 91 18.87 -12.63 18.38
CA ARG A 91 18.77 -14.08 18.10
C ARG A 91 19.13 -14.41 16.66
N GLN A 92 18.71 -13.60 15.69
CA GLN A 92 19.02 -13.82 14.28
C GLN A 92 20.54 -13.72 14.04
N GLU A 93 21.19 -12.68 14.55
CA GLU A 93 22.64 -12.50 14.45
C GLU A 93 23.42 -13.64 15.14
N LEU A 94 22.96 -14.11 16.31
CA LEU A 94 23.57 -15.25 17.00
C LEU A 94 23.30 -16.61 16.32
N SER A 95 22.23 -16.72 15.54
CA SER A 95 21.92 -17.94 14.77
C SER A 95 22.63 -18.00 13.43
N HIS A 96 23.13 -16.86 12.94
CA HIS A 96 23.92 -16.74 11.72
C HIS A 96 25.44 -16.71 11.99
N ALA A 97 25.86 -16.77 13.27
CA ALA A 97 27.24 -16.95 13.71
C ALA A 97 27.52 -18.43 14.03
#